data_AF-A0A5J4UPE7-F1
#
_entry.id   AF-A0A5J4UPE7-F1
#
_cell.length_a   1.000
_cell.length_b   1.000
_cell.length_c   1.000
_cell.angle_alpha   90.00
_cell.angle_beta   90.00
_cell.angle_gamma   90.00
#
_symmetry.space_group_name_H-M   'P 1'
#
loop_
_entity.id
_entity.type
_entity.pdbx_description
1 polymer ?
#
loop_
_entity_poly.entity_id
_entity_poly.type
_entity_poly.pdbx_seq_one_letter_code
_entity_poly.pdbx_strand_id
1 'polypeptide(L)'
;VQFDDASNENRAYRWLGVIQSEYPIPDSYYPGQDEASVGYCGSDGSIVHIKDRANDKYIDGNSPYENSEIVIAEVNMHPQKEQRTLHFFAKGLQQPISFVGLPDKIKFCVQRYYGLTTATVVWMNQLPASTVVNDIPNSRVINW
;
A
#
# COMPACT_ATOMS: atom_id res chain seq x y z
N VAL A 1 6.70 7.20 -2.29
CA VAL A 1 7.66 6.93 -1.20
C VAL A 1 8.83 6.19 -1.81
N GLN A 2 10.05 6.66 -1.55
CA GLN A 2 11.27 5.96 -1.93
C GLN A 2 11.82 5.25 -0.69
N PHE A 3 12.18 3.98 -0.83
CA PHE A 3 12.80 3.20 0.23
C PHE A 3 14.27 2.97 -0.08
N ASP A 4 15.13 3.11 0.92
CA ASP A 4 16.56 2.85 0.78
C ASP A 4 17.13 2.23 2.06
N ASP A 5 18.43 1.96 2.05
CA ASP A 5 19.20 1.46 3.18
C ASP A 5 20.58 2.13 3.19
N ALA A 6 21.01 2.61 4.36
CA ALA A 6 22.27 3.35 4.49
C ALA A 6 23.53 2.50 4.20
N SER A 7 23.42 1.18 4.27
CA SER A 7 24.46 0.22 3.86
C SER A 7 24.29 -0.27 2.41
N ASN A 8 23.32 0.27 1.67
CA ASN A 8 22.95 -0.14 0.32
C ASN A 8 22.52 -1.62 0.22
N GLU A 9 22.07 -2.23 1.32
CA GLU A 9 21.52 -3.58 1.32
C GLU A 9 20.02 -3.55 0.99
N ASN A 10 19.57 -4.42 0.09
CA ASN A 10 18.14 -4.57 -0.16
C ASN A 10 17.52 -5.50 0.90
N ARG A 11 17.09 -4.91 2.02
CA ARG A 11 16.51 -5.66 3.15
C ARG A 11 15.04 -6.05 2.95
N ALA A 12 14.38 -5.58 1.90
CA ALA A 12 13.05 -5.99 1.43
C ALA A 12 11.81 -5.78 2.35
N TYR A 13 11.94 -5.95 3.68
CA TYR A 13 10.85 -5.86 4.67
C TYR A 13 10.49 -4.40 5.00
N ARG A 14 9.76 -3.79 4.08
CA ARG A 14 9.18 -2.44 4.16
C ARG A 14 7.80 -2.43 3.53
N TRP A 15 6.95 -1.56 4.03
CA TRP A 15 5.55 -1.55 3.65
C TRP A 15 5.07 -0.14 3.39
N LEU A 16 4.31 0.05 2.31
CA LEU A 16 3.47 1.21 2.09
C LEU A 16 2.02 0.80 2.28
N GLY A 17 1.24 1.58 3.04
CA GLY A 17 -0.13 1.23 3.34
C GLY A 17 -1.05 2.42 3.53
N VAL A 18 -2.32 2.09 3.70
CA VAL A 18 -3.39 3.01 4.07
C VAL A 18 -4.11 2.44 5.28
N ILE A 19 -4.50 3.31 6.21
CA ILE A 19 -5.19 2.93 7.43
C ILE A 19 -6.33 3.92 7.73
N GLN A 20 -7.41 3.44 8.34
CA GLN A 20 -8.46 4.29 8.91
C GLN A 20 -7.87 5.34 9.85
N SER A 21 -8.27 6.61 9.69
CA SER A 21 -7.67 7.73 10.43
C SER A 21 -7.76 7.58 11.95
N GLU A 22 -8.89 7.07 12.44
CA GLU A 22 -9.16 6.95 13.88
C GLU A 22 -8.58 5.69 14.51
N TYR A 23 -7.91 4.84 13.71
CA TYR A 23 -7.31 3.62 14.25
C TYR A 23 -6.13 3.97 15.17
N PRO A 24 -6.10 3.46 16.41
CA PRO A 24 -4.99 3.68 17.33
C PRO A 24 -3.80 2.78 16.96
N ILE A 25 -2.89 3.30 16.15
CA ILE A 25 -1.69 2.57 15.70
C ILE A 25 -0.81 2.24 16.93
N PRO A 26 -0.58 0.95 17.26
CA PRO A 26 0.33 0.57 18.33
C PRO A 26 1.79 0.76 17.93
N ASP A 27 2.71 0.75 18.92
CA ASP A 27 4.15 0.91 18.68
C ASP A 27 4.73 -0.10 17.70
N SER A 28 4.23 -1.34 17.72
CA SER A 28 4.59 -2.39 16.78
C SER A 28 3.40 -2.71 15.89
N TYR A 29 3.49 -2.31 14.62
CA TYR A 29 2.38 -2.40 13.70
C TYR A 29 2.84 -2.68 12.26
N TYR A 30 2.13 -3.57 11.58
CA TYR A 30 2.26 -3.83 10.15
C TYR A 30 0.92 -3.54 9.47
N PRO A 31 0.87 -2.63 8.49
CA PRO A 31 -0.37 -2.35 7.76
C PRO A 31 -0.93 -3.61 7.13
N GLY A 32 -2.25 -3.79 7.20
CA GLY A 32 -2.95 -4.95 6.68
C GLY A 32 -3.27 -6.04 7.69
N GLN A 33 -2.69 -6.02 8.90
CA GLN A 33 -2.91 -7.07 9.91
C GLN A 33 -4.30 -7.02 10.59
N ASP A 34 -5.19 -6.14 10.11
CA ASP A 34 -6.56 -5.93 10.57
C ASP A 34 -7.43 -5.38 9.42
N GLU A 35 -8.72 -5.23 9.71
CA GLU A 35 -9.72 -4.67 8.78
C GLU A 35 -9.60 -3.16 8.60
N ALA A 36 -8.84 -2.50 9.48
CA ALA A 36 -8.70 -1.05 9.48
C ALA A 36 -7.59 -0.57 8.55
N SER A 37 -6.82 -1.48 7.95
CA SER A 37 -5.66 -1.12 7.14
C SER A 37 -5.40 -2.09 6.00
N VAL A 38 -4.56 -1.64 5.07
CA VAL A 38 -3.98 -2.43 3.99
C VAL A 38 -2.50 -2.11 3.88
N GLY A 39 -1.69 -3.12 3.60
CA GLY A 39 -0.24 -2.98 3.39
C GLY A 39 0.23 -3.64 2.10
N TYR A 40 1.16 -2.99 1.41
CA TYR A 40 1.87 -3.49 0.24
C TYR A 40 3.34 -3.76 0.57
N CYS A 41 3.68 -5.05 0.57
CA CYS A 41 4.97 -5.56 1.01
C CYS A 41 6.06 -5.40 -0.08
N GLY A 42 7.21 -4.87 0.31
CA GLY A 42 8.35 -4.72 -0.59
C GLY A 42 9.07 -6.02 -0.94
N SER A 43 8.96 -7.07 -0.14
CA SER A 43 9.75 -8.29 -0.33
C SER A 43 9.23 -9.22 -1.41
N ASP A 44 7.92 -9.42 -1.44
CA ASP A 44 7.24 -10.35 -2.34
C ASP A 44 6.16 -9.66 -3.17
N GLY A 45 5.88 -8.38 -2.91
CA GLY A 45 4.79 -7.67 -3.54
C GLY A 45 3.42 -7.99 -2.94
N SER A 46 3.33 -8.84 -1.92
CA SER A 46 2.04 -9.24 -1.36
C SER A 46 1.27 -8.03 -0.81
N ILE A 47 -0.06 -8.11 -0.96
CA ILE A 47 -0.99 -7.21 -0.29
C ILE A 47 -1.54 -7.92 0.95
N VAL A 48 -1.64 -7.21 2.07
CA VAL A 48 -2.26 -7.73 3.28
C VAL A 48 -3.45 -6.84 3.65
N HIS A 49 -4.60 -7.46 3.91
CA HIS A 49 -5.80 -6.83 4.45
C HIS A 49 -6.68 -7.91 5.11
N ILE A 50 -6.52 -8.09 6.42
CA ILE A 50 -7.14 -9.20 7.16
C ILE A 50 -8.51 -8.77 7.71
N LYS A 51 -9.58 -9.29 7.10
CA LYS A 51 -10.95 -9.18 7.66
C LYS A 51 -11.27 -10.30 8.66
N ASP A 52 -10.82 -11.51 8.35
CA ASP A 52 -10.96 -12.69 9.20
C ASP A 52 -9.60 -13.34 9.41
N ARG A 53 -9.29 -13.73 10.65
CA ARG A 53 -7.97 -14.27 11.04
C ARG A 53 -7.59 -15.59 10.36
N ALA A 54 -8.48 -16.19 9.56
CA ALA A 54 -8.43 -17.62 9.29
C ALA A 54 -7.64 -18.06 8.07
N ASN A 55 -7.69 -17.48 6.86
CA ASN A 55 -7.19 -18.26 5.71
C ASN A 55 -6.40 -17.63 4.56
N ASP A 56 -6.28 -16.32 4.35
CA ASP A 56 -5.34 -15.80 3.35
C ASP A 56 -4.87 -14.41 3.77
N LYS A 57 -3.78 -14.37 4.55
CA LYS A 57 -3.22 -13.09 5.02
C LYS A 57 -2.58 -12.30 3.90
N TYR A 58 -2.04 -13.00 2.90
CA TYR A 58 -1.24 -12.44 1.81
C TYR A 58 -1.98 -12.67 0.50
N ILE A 59 -2.17 -11.59 -0.24
CA ILE A 59 -2.83 -11.59 -1.54
C ILE A 59 -1.76 -11.33 -2.57
N ASP A 60 -1.44 -12.37 -3.33
CA ASP A 60 -0.38 -12.36 -4.34
C ASP A 60 -0.87 -11.85 -5.69
N GLY A 61 0.02 -11.24 -6.45
CA GLY A 61 -0.25 -10.77 -7.82
C GLY A 61 0.45 -9.46 -8.19
N ASN A 62 0.86 -8.68 -7.19
CA ASN A 62 1.69 -7.49 -7.40
C ASN A 62 3.18 -7.87 -7.41
N SER A 63 4.01 -6.98 -7.96
CA SER A 63 5.47 -7.16 -8.00
C SER A 63 6.13 -6.67 -6.71
N PRO A 64 7.27 -7.24 -6.29
CA PRO A 64 8.10 -6.64 -5.26
C PRO A 64 8.83 -5.39 -5.77
N TYR A 65 9.38 -4.60 -4.85
CA TYR A 65 10.11 -3.37 -5.15
C TYR A 65 11.41 -3.25 -4.36
N GLU A 66 12.39 -2.57 -4.96
CA GLU A 66 13.78 -2.51 -4.50
C GLU A 66 14.17 -1.17 -3.87
N ASN A 67 15.43 -1.04 -3.45
CA ASN A 67 15.97 0.25 -3.02
C ASN A 67 15.93 1.24 -4.17
N SER A 68 15.81 2.53 -3.85
CA SER A 68 15.73 3.66 -4.79
C SER A 68 14.52 3.66 -5.73
N GLU A 69 13.69 2.61 -5.72
CA GLU A 69 12.43 2.59 -6.44
C GLU A 69 11.38 3.43 -5.70
N ILE A 70 10.57 4.14 -6.49
CA ILE A 70 9.45 4.93 -5.96
C ILE A 70 8.20 4.07 -6.00
N VAL A 71 7.61 3.87 -4.82
CA VAL A 71 6.33 3.20 -4.63
C VAL A 71 5.25 4.24 -4.36
N ILE A 72 4.13 4.16 -5.06
CA ILE A 72 3.04 5.14 -4.98
C ILE A 72 1.78 4.44 -4.46
N ALA A 73 1.04 5.15 -3.61
CA ALA A 73 -0.34 4.82 -3.26
C ALA A 73 -1.21 5.99 -3.76
N GLU A 74 -2.03 5.73 -4.78
CA GLU A 74 -3.03 6.67 -5.27
C GLU A 74 -4.38 6.32 -4.66
N VAL A 75 -5.05 7.32 -4.09
CA VAL A 75 -6.38 7.15 -3.49
C VAL A 75 -7.37 8.09 -4.15
N ASN A 76 -8.55 7.55 -4.47
CA ASN A 76 -9.72 8.35 -4.82
C ASN A 76 -10.66 8.41 -3.61
N MET A 77 -10.84 9.59 -3.01
CA MET A 77 -11.72 9.78 -1.84
C MET A 77 -13.07 10.38 -2.27
N HIS A 78 -13.72 9.73 -3.24
CA HIS A 78 -15.03 10.10 -3.75
C HIS A 78 -16.10 10.17 -2.63
N PRO A 79 -17.12 11.06 -2.71
CA PRO A 79 -18.16 11.14 -1.68
C PRO A 79 -18.90 9.80 -1.45
N GLN A 80 -19.24 9.10 -2.53
CA GLN A 80 -19.81 7.76 -2.52
C GLN A 80 -18.75 6.71 -2.17
N LYS A 81 -18.99 5.93 -1.10
CA LYS A 81 -18.03 4.96 -0.55
C LYS A 81 -17.60 3.94 -1.59
N GLU A 82 -18.55 3.41 -2.35
CA GLU A 82 -18.38 2.41 -3.39
C GLU A 82 -17.54 2.88 -4.59
N GLN A 83 -17.22 4.18 -4.68
CA GLN A 83 -16.35 4.74 -5.71
C GLN A 83 -14.97 5.13 -5.18
N ARG A 84 -14.73 4.96 -3.87
CA ARG A 84 -13.43 5.27 -3.29
C ARG A 84 -12.48 4.13 -3.55
N THR A 85 -11.31 4.43 -4.09
CA THR A 85 -10.35 3.41 -4.52
C THR A 85 -8.97 3.64 -3.95
N LEU A 86 -8.17 2.58 -3.93
CA LEU A 86 -6.74 2.61 -3.68
C LEU A 86 -6.03 1.75 -4.73
N HIS A 87 -5.01 2.33 -5.35
CA HIS A 87 -4.15 1.69 -6.31
C HIS A 87 -2.69 1.87 -5.90
N PHE A 88 -1.90 0.81 -6.02
CA PHE A 88 -0.46 0.86 -5.81
C PHE A 88 0.27 0.92 -7.14
N PHE A 89 1.41 1.60 -7.16
CA PHE A 89 2.32 1.61 -8.29
C PHE A 89 3.72 1.30 -7.79
N ALA A 90 4.44 0.47 -8.53
CA ALA A 90 5.83 0.13 -8.31
C ALA A 90 6.52 0.01 -9.67
N LYS A 91 7.82 0.37 -9.74
CA LYS A 91 8.59 0.33 -11.00
C LYS A 91 7.93 1.15 -12.13
N GLY A 92 7.23 2.22 -11.77
CA GLY A 92 6.45 3.05 -12.71
C GLY A 92 5.20 2.39 -13.28
N LEU A 93 4.80 1.21 -12.78
CA LEU A 93 3.65 0.44 -13.26
C LEU A 93 2.58 0.33 -12.19
N GLN A 94 1.32 0.51 -12.58
CA GLN A 94 0.19 0.21 -11.72
C GLN A 94 0.13 -1.29 -11.41
N GLN A 95 -0.09 -1.62 -10.15
CA GLN A 95 -0.14 -2.99 -9.69
C GLN A 95 -1.54 -3.61 -9.87
N PRO A 96 -1.65 -4.92 -10.19
CA PRO A 96 -2.94 -5.55 -10.50
C PRO A 96 -3.98 -5.54 -9.38
N ILE A 97 -3.55 -5.58 -8.11
CA ILE A 97 -4.44 -5.61 -6.96
C ILE A 97 -4.77 -4.18 -6.52
N SER A 98 -6.06 -3.90 -6.42
CA SER A 98 -6.61 -2.61 -5.98
C SER A 98 -7.73 -2.80 -4.98
N PHE A 99 -8.12 -1.72 -4.31
CA PHE A 99 -9.21 -1.71 -3.35
C PHE A 99 -10.31 -0.74 -3.78
N VAL A 100 -11.54 -1.08 -3.41
CA VAL A 100 -12.72 -0.24 -3.50
C VAL A 100 -13.42 -0.16 -2.15
N GLY A 101 -14.16 0.91 -1.86
CA GLY A 101 -14.93 1.01 -0.62
C GLY A 101 -14.18 1.61 0.55
N LEU A 102 -13.11 2.39 0.32
CA LEU A 102 -12.28 2.97 1.37
C LEU A 102 -13.12 3.74 2.43
N PRO A 103 -12.66 3.78 3.68
CA PRO A 103 -13.32 4.49 4.78
C PRO A 103 -13.33 6.01 4.56
N ASP A 104 -14.14 6.76 5.31
CA ASP A 104 -14.35 8.20 5.11
C ASP A 104 -13.08 9.04 5.35
N LYS A 105 -12.19 8.55 6.22
CA LYS A 105 -10.94 9.21 6.58
C LYS A 105 -9.83 8.17 6.65
N ILE A 106 -8.73 8.47 6.01
CA ILE A 106 -7.55 7.61 5.98
C ILE A 106 -6.29 8.37 6.37
N LYS A 107 -5.25 7.61 6.71
CA LYS A 107 -3.86 8.05 6.77
C LYS A 107 -3.02 7.15 5.87
N PHE A 108 -2.00 7.72 5.25
CA PHE A 108 -0.92 6.93 4.67
C PHE A 108 -0.01 6.45 5.81
N CYS A 109 0.46 5.22 5.72
CA CYS A 109 1.37 4.65 6.71
C CYS A 109 2.54 3.95 6.03
N VAL A 110 3.68 3.97 6.72
CA VAL A 110 4.90 3.32 6.28
C VAL A 110 5.45 2.51 7.44
N GLN A 111 5.81 1.26 7.18
CA GLN A 111 6.48 0.39 8.15
C GLN A 111 7.87 0.05 7.61
N ARG A 112 8.86 0.07 8.52
CA ARG A 112 10.23 -0.39 8.29
C ARG A 112 10.59 -1.38 9.39
N TYR A 113 11.07 -2.56 9.03
CA TYR A 113 11.44 -3.59 10.00
C TYR A 113 12.89 -3.49 10.48
N TYR A 114 13.83 -3.35 9.54
CA TYR A 114 15.25 -3.36 9.86
C TYR A 114 15.80 -1.96 10.17
N GLY A 115 16.78 -1.89 11.06
CA GLY A 115 17.60 -0.70 11.25
C GLY A 115 18.34 -0.30 9.96
N LEU A 116 18.80 0.95 9.90
CA LEU A 116 19.49 1.58 8.75
C LEU A 116 18.67 1.74 7.46
N THR A 117 17.49 1.12 7.36
CA THR A 117 16.54 1.41 6.27
C THR A 117 16.00 2.83 6.39
N THR A 118 15.59 3.44 5.28
CA THR A 118 14.95 4.76 5.23
C THR A 118 13.66 4.69 4.40
N ALA A 119 12.77 5.64 4.64
CA ALA A 119 11.60 5.86 3.80
C ALA A 119 11.40 7.36 3.63
N THR A 120 11.47 7.81 2.38
CA THR A 120 11.39 9.22 2.03
C THR A 120 10.09 9.49 1.29
N VAL A 121 9.26 10.38 1.84
CA VAL A 121 8.09 10.89 1.12
C VAL A 121 8.60 11.91 0.09
N VAL A 122 8.77 11.45 -1.15
CA VAL A 122 9.32 12.28 -2.23
C VAL A 122 8.31 13.36 -2.67
N TRP A 123 7.05 12.96 -2.83
CA TRP A 123 5.94 13.87 -3.15
C TRP A 123 4.66 13.38 -2.47
N MET A 124 3.76 14.33 -2.18
CA MET A 124 2.40 14.09 -1.74
C MET A 124 1.52 15.17 -2.38
N ASN A 125 0.76 14.78 -3.41
CA ASN A 125 0.03 15.72 -4.26
C ASN A 125 -1.45 15.35 -4.32
N GLN A 126 -2.31 16.36 -4.42
CA GLN A 126 -3.67 16.17 -4.90
C GLN A 126 -3.68 16.22 -6.43
N LEU A 127 -4.19 15.17 -7.06
CA LEU A 127 -4.21 15.06 -8.51
C LEU A 127 -5.51 15.66 -9.08
N PRO A 128 -5.46 16.37 -10.22
CA PRO A 128 -6.67 16.92 -10.85
C PRO A 128 -7.52 15.83 -11.55
N ALA A 129 -6.91 14.70 -11.87
CA ALA A 129 -7.55 13.51 -12.45
C ALA A 129 -6.79 12.25 -12.03
N SER A 130 -7.50 11.12 -12.04
CA SER A 130 -6.93 9.78 -11.77
C SER A 130 -5.84 9.42 -12.78
N THR A 131 -4.76 8.79 -12.32
CA THR A 131 -3.72 8.21 -13.21
C THR A 131 -3.90 6.70 -13.43
N VAL A 132 -4.90 6.13 -12.76
CA VAL A 132 -5.28 4.71 -12.90
C VAL A 132 -5.62 4.38 -14.35
N VAL A 133 -5.01 3.31 -14.86
CA VAL A 133 -5.34 2.72 -16.16
C VAL A 133 -6.27 1.52 -15.99
N ASN A 134 -7.17 1.35 -16.95
CA ASN A 134 -8.06 0.19 -17.03
C ASN A 134 -7.35 -1.00 -17.70
N ASP A 135 -7.98 -2.17 -17.65
CA ASP A 135 -7.56 -3.37 -18.40
C ASP A 135 -6.16 -3.92 -18.06
N ILE A 136 -5.74 -3.79 -16.80
CA ILE A 136 -4.51 -4.42 -16.32
C ILE A 136 -4.67 -5.95 -16.28
N PRO A 137 -3.74 -6.71 -16.88
CA PRO A 137 -3.76 -8.17 -16.81
C PRO A 137 -3.79 -8.68 -15.36
N ASN A 138 -4.59 -9.71 -15.12
CA ASN A 138 -4.76 -10.33 -13.80
C ASN A 138 -5.23 -9.35 -12.71
N SER A 139 -5.91 -8.27 -13.10
CA SER A 139 -6.44 -7.30 -12.15
C SER A 139 -7.46 -7.93 -11.20
N ARG A 140 -7.34 -7.55 -9.92
CA ARG A 140 -8.24 -7.98 -8.85
C ARG A 140 -8.61 -6.78 -8.01
N VAL A 141 -9.91 -6.57 -7.84
CA VAL A 141 -10.46 -5.53 -6.97
C VAL A 141 -10.95 -6.17 -5.68
N ILE A 142 -10.50 -5.64 -4.54
CA ILE A 142 -10.87 -6.10 -3.21
C ILE A 142 -11.77 -5.06 -2.56
N ASN A 143 -12.88 -5.48 -1.98
CA ASN A 143 -13.65 -4.59 -1.13
C ASN A 143 -12.88 -4.35 0.17
N TRP A 144 -12.69 -3.08 0.53
CA TRP A 144 -12.29 -2.67 1.87
C TRP A 144 -13.23 -3.25 2.93
#